data_AF-A0AAD7NVM4-F1
#
_entry.id   AF-A0AAD7NVM4-F1
#
_cell.length_a   1.000
_cell.length_b   1.000
_cell.length_c   1.000
_cell.angle_alpha   90.00
_cell.angle_beta   90.00
_cell.angle_gamma   90.00
#
_symmetry.space_group_name_H-M   'P 1'
#
loop_
_entity.id
_entity.type
_entity.pdbx_description
1 polymer ?
#
loop_
_entity_poly.entity_id
_entity_poly.type
_entity_poly.pdbx_seq_one_letter_code
_entity_poly.pdbx_strand_id
1 'polypeptide(L)'
;MVVNPRDGLNPWPSKKRKIEIELPRETELDLLFIATLEAGKDEKKKTLSLFGHVRAETDPIKVTVHGTCTNAGKFSAAAGAGIYWGPNAKRNRAIRAWGTQNNARSDLTAVISALQLAPAEQSLEISTRSEYAIRSAKYHAFQNDARGWRCPNGDLLKILSALIKERVAPVHFMHLKKEIKNVNGHLTEAKRLAKQGS
;
A
#
# COMPACT_ATOMS: atom_id res chain seq x y z
N MET A 1 0.91 69.68 2.03
CA MET A 1 0.79 68.79 3.20
C MET A 1 0.63 67.38 2.67
N VAL A 2 1.62 66.52 2.90
CA VAL A 2 1.68 65.17 2.32
C VAL A 2 0.86 64.24 3.19
N VAL A 3 -0.23 63.69 2.63
CA VAL A 3 -1.04 62.65 3.26
C VAL A 3 -0.30 61.32 3.07
N ASN A 4 -0.01 60.61 4.16
CA ASN A 4 0.67 59.32 4.13
C ASN A 4 -0.38 58.20 4.10
N PRO A 5 -0.52 57.41 3.01
CA PRO A 5 -1.54 56.37 2.93
C PRO A 5 -0.97 55.06 3.48
N ARG A 6 -1.22 54.78 4.76
CA ARG A 6 -0.96 53.47 5.37
C ARG A 6 -2.19 52.85 6.05
N ASP A 7 -3.38 53.20 5.61
CA ASP A 7 -4.58 52.40 5.89
C ASP A 7 -4.73 51.31 4.83
N GLY A 8 -3.85 50.32 4.91
CA GLY A 8 -3.95 49.06 4.18
C GLY A 8 -4.20 47.94 5.18
N LEU A 9 -5.48 47.71 5.49
CA LEU A 9 -5.96 46.53 6.23
C LEU A 9 -5.35 45.27 5.61
N ASN A 10 -4.51 44.57 6.37
CA ASN A 10 -3.97 43.28 5.97
C ASN A 10 -5.12 42.25 5.95
N PRO A 11 -5.52 41.68 4.79
CA PRO A 11 -6.74 40.89 4.68
C PRO A 11 -6.54 39.39 5.02
N TRP A 12 -5.35 38.99 5.49
CA TRP A 12 -5.03 37.60 5.75
C TRP A 12 -5.21 37.25 7.23
N PRO A 13 -5.94 36.17 7.58
CA PRO A 13 -6.07 35.75 8.97
C PRO A 13 -4.70 35.44 9.55
N SER A 14 -4.35 36.13 10.64
CA SER A 14 -3.10 35.91 11.37
C SER A 14 -2.92 34.42 11.65
N LYS A 15 -1.71 33.88 11.48
CA LYS A 15 -1.37 32.48 11.82
C LYS A 15 -1.98 32.17 13.20
N LYS A 16 -2.95 31.24 13.25
CA LYS A 16 -3.55 30.79 14.51
C LYS A 16 -2.41 30.47 15.47
N ARG A 17 -2.31 31.19 16.59
CA ARG A 17 -1.34 30.88 17.64
C ARG A 17 -1.55 29.42 18.01
N LYS A 18 -0.48 28.63 17.90
CA LYS A 18 -0.49 27.23 18.31
C LYS A 18 -0.62 27.26 19.84
N ILE A 19 -1.83 27.05 20.35
CA ILE A 19 -2.06 26.94 21.79
C ILE A 19 -1.40 25.63 22.19
N GLU A 20 -0.33 25.73 22.97
CA GLU A 20 0.31 24.58 23.56
C GLU A 20 -0.54 24.15 24.75
N ILE A 21 -1.32 23.09 24.57
CA ILE A 21 -2.20 22.55 25.61
C ILE A 21 -1.35 21.58 26.44
N GLU A 22 -1.06 21.94 27.68
CA GLU A 22 -0.52 21.00 28.66
C GLU A 22 -1.65 20.07 29.12
N LEU A 23 -1.43 18.76 28.99
CA LEU A 23 -2.37 17.76 29.48
C LEU A 23 -2.15 17.55 30.99
N PRO A 24 -3.23 17.41 31.78
CA PRO A 24 -3.13 17.12 33.22
C PRO A 24 -2.35 15.81 33.45
N ARG A 25 -1.71 15.68 34.61
CA ARG A 25 -0.88 14.50 35.00
C ARG A 25 -1.18 14.03 36.43
N GLU A 26 -2.35 14.37 36.94
CA GLU A 26 -2.68 14.24 38.36
C GLU A 26 -3.22 12.85 38.71
N THR A 27 -3.85 12.18 37.75
CA THR A 27 -4.45 10.85 37.95
C THR A 27 -3.77 9.76 37.12
N GLU A 28 -3.93 8.50 37.53
CA GLU A 28 -3.49 7.34 36.73
C GLU A 28 -4.14 7.33 35.34
N LEU A 29 -5.40 7.80 35.23
CA LEU A 29 -6.12 7.90 33.96
C LEU A 29 -5.48 8.94 33.02
N ASP A 30 -5.05 10.08 33.57
CA ASP A 30 -4.37 11.12 32.79
C ASP A 30 -3.02 10.63 32.25
N LEU A 31 -2.25 9.93 33.10
CA LEU A 31 -0.98 9.32 32.70
C LEU A 31 -1.19 8.25 31.61
N LEU A 32 -2.23 7.42 31.73
CA LEU A 32 -2.58 6.41 30.73
C LEU A 32 -3.01 7.07 29.40
N PHE A 33 -3.76 8.16 29.46
CA PHE A 33 -4.17 8.91 28.28
C PHE A 33 -2.98 9.55 27.57
N ILE A 34 -2.06 10.19 28.30
CA ILE A 34 -0.82 10.76 27.75
C ILE A 34 0.05 9.66 27.12
N ALA A 35 0.27 8.55 27.82
CA ALA A 35 1.04 7.42 27.31
C ALA A 35 0.43 6.86 26.02
N THR A 36 -0.90 6.80 25.94
CA THR A 36 -1.62 6.38 24.72
C THR A 36 -1.41 7.35 23.57
N LEU A 37 -1.48 8.68 23.81
CA LEU A 37 -1.22 9.69 22.80
C LEU A 37 0.23 9.67 22.30
N GLU A 38 1.19 9.46 23.19
CA GLU A 38 2.61 9.35 22.85
C GLU A 38 2.90 8.09 22.03
N ALA A 39 2.35 6.94 22.42
CA ALA A 39 2.46 5.70 21.67
C ALA A 39 1.91 5.84 20.23
N GLY A 40 0.79 6.55 20.06
CA GLY A 40 0.22 6.83 18.73
C GLY A 40 1.10 7.72 17.85
N LYS A 41 1.85 8.66 18.43
CA LYS A 41 2.82 9.50 17.67
C LYS A 41 3.95 8.64 17.11
N ASP A 42 4.44 7.69 17.89
CA ASP A 42 5.50 6.77 17.47
C ASP A 42 5.05 5.83 16.36
N GLU A 43 3.81 5.33 16.43
CA GLU A 43 3.25 4.48 15.37
C GLU A 43 3.11 5.26 14.04
N LYS A 44 2.63 6.51 14.11
CA LYS A 44 2.53 7.37 12.92
C LYS A 44 3.91 7.67 12.33
N LYS A 45 4.90 7.95 13.18
CA LYS A 45 6.29 8.20 12.75
C LYS A 45 6.90 6.97 12.08
N LYS A 46 6.71 5.78 12.66
CA LYS A 46 7.15 4.50 12.06
C LYS A 46 6.48 4.27 10.71
N THR A 47 5.16 4.47 10.63
CA THR A 47 4.39 4.33 9.38
C THR A 47 4.91 5.24 8.28
N LEU A 48 5.12 6.51 8.59
CA LEU A 48 5.69 7.49 7.64
C LEU A 48 7.12 7.14 7.23
N SER A 49 7.94 6.63 8.16
CA SER A 49 9.31 6.19 7.86
C SER A 49 9.33 5.03 6.85
N LEU A 50 8.40 4.08 7.00
CA LEU A 50 8.34 2.88 6.17
C LEU A 50 7.66 3.12 4.82
N PHE A 51 6.49 3.76 4.82
CA PHE A 51 5.65 3.92 3.62
C PHE A 51 5.67 5.33 3.02
N GLY A 52 6.41 6.27 3.60
CA GLY A 52 6.52 7.62 3.07
C GLY A 52 5.28 8.47 3.30
N HIS A 53 5.24 9.60 2.59
CA HIS A 53 4.16 10.59 2.69
C HIS A 53 3.27 10.53 1.46
N VAL A 54 1.97 10.40 1.70
CA VAL A 54 0.95 10.70 0.69
C VAL A 54 0.87 12.21 0.52
N ARG A 55 1.01 12.68 -0.73
CA ARG A 55 0.96 14.11 -1.08
C ARG A 55 -0.17 14.44 -2.07
N ALA A 56 -0.77 13.42 -2.68
CA ALA A 56 -1.92 13.55 -3.57
C ALA A 56 -2.90 12.43 -3.29
N GLU A 57 -4.20 12.72 -3.41
CA GLU A 57 -5.25 11.72 -3.32
C GLU A 57 -6.24 11.99 -4.46
N THR A 58 -6.48 10.96 -5.26
CA THR A 58 -7.37 11.00 -6.42
C THR A 58 -8.41 9.89 -6.33
N ASP A 59 -9.37 9.88 -7.25
CA ASP A 59 -10.18 8.69 -7.48
C ASP A 59 -9.28 7.50 -7.82
N PRO A 60 -9.44 6.35 -7.15
CA PRO A 60 -8.52 5.24 -7.29
C PRO A 60 -8.71 4.50 -8.61
N ILE A 61 -7.60 4.27 -9.33
CA ILE A 61 -7.57 3.26 -10.37
C ILE A 61 -7.63 1.89 -9.74
N LYS A 62 -8.50 1.03 -10.26
CA LYS A 62 -8.74 -0.31 -9.73
C LYS A 62 -8.01 -1.35 -10.56
N VAL A 63 -7.32 -2.25 -9.88
CA VAL A 63 -6.66 -3.40 -10.49
C VAL A 63 -6.94 -4.65 -9.69
N THR A 64 -7.23 -5.74 -10.38
CA THR A 64 -7.36 -7.06 -9.77
C THR A 64 -6.13 -7.88 -10.12
N VAL A 65 -5.50 -8.45 -9.09
CA VAL A 65 -4.30 -9.27 -9.24
C VAL A 65 -4.54 -10.67 -8.71
N HIS A 66 -3.82 -11.64 -9.28
CA HIS A 66 -3.87 -13.03 -8.81
C HIS A 66 -2.55 -13.75 -9.10
N GLY A 67 -1.99 -14.43 -8.10
CA GLY A 67 -0.94 -15.42 -8.27
C GLY A 67 -1.51 -16.84 -8.37
N THR A 68 -0.88 -17.68 -9.17
CA THR A 68 -1.14 -19.13 -9.21
C THR A 68 0.17 -19.89 -9.25
N CYS A 69 0.15 -21.17 -8.88
CA CYS A 69 1.25 -22.10 -9.05
C CYS A 69 0.71 -23.50 -9.33
N THR A 70 1.11 -24.07 -10.46
CA THR A 70 0.92 -25.49 -10.77
C THR A 70 2.06 -26.30 -10.15
N ASN A 71 1.79 -27.55 -9.77
CA ASN A 71 2.77 -28.47 -9.20
C ASN A 71 3.57 -27.89 -8.01
N ALA A 72 2.94 -27.08 -7.17
CA ALA A 72 3.61 -26.42 -6.04
C ALA A 72 4.34 -27.45 -5.14
N GLY A 73 5.60 -27.16 -4.80
CA GLY A 73 6.45 -28.05 -4.01
C GLY A 73 7.17 -29.15 -4.80
N LYS A 74 6.96 -29.25 -6.12
CA LYS A 74 7.65 -30.19 -6.99
C LYS A 74 8.71 -29.47 -7.85
N PHE A 75 9.65 -30.23 -8.41
CA PHE A 75 10.64 -29.70 -9.36
C PHE A 75 9.98 -29.08 -10.61
N SER A 76 8.82 -29.60 -11.02
CA SER A 76 8.02 -29.07 -12.13
C SER A 76 7.08 -27.91 -11.74
N ALA A 77 7.33 -27.27 -10.60
CA ALA A 77 6.51 -26.15 -10.14
C ALA A 77 6.57 -24.97 -11.12
N ALA A 78 5.40 -24.44 -11.46
CA ALA A 78 5.29 -23.30 -12.35
C ALA A 78 4.29 -22.28 -11.80
N ALA A 79 4.79 -21.14 -11.33
CA ALA A 79 4.01 -20.05 -10.81
C ALA A 79 3.88 -18.86 -11.77
N GLY A 80 2.67 -18.31 -11.88
CA GLY A 80 2.33 -17.21 -12.78
C GLY A 80 1.50 -16.15 -12.06
N ALA A 81 1.66 -14.90 -12.50
CA ALA A 81 1.06 -13.71 -11.94
C ALA A 81 0.20 -13.01 -13.01
N GLY A 82 -1.07 -12.77 -12.69
CA GLY A 82 -2.02 -12.06 -13.54
C GLY A 82 -2.35 -10.69 -12.98
N ILE A 83 -2.27 -9.66 -13.83
CA ILE A 83 -2.60 -8.28 -13.50
C ILE A 83 -3.66 -7.80 -14.48
N TYR A 84 -4.85 -7.51 -13.98
CA TYR A 84 -6.02 -7.16 -14.79
C TYR A 84 -6.64 -5.82 -14.36
N TRP A 85 -6.67 -4.86 -15.29
CA TRP A 85 -7.19 -3.50 -15.10
C TRP A 85 -8.59 -3.33 -15.67
N GLY A 86 -9.02 -4.24 -16.55
CA GLY A 86 -10.28 -4.16 -17.28
C GLY A 86 -10.14 -4.63 -18.73
N PRO A 87 -11.26 -4.71 -19.47
CA PRO A 87 -11.26 -5.15 -20.85
C PRO A 87 -10.35 -4.28 -21.72
N ASN A 88 -9.54 -4.89 -22.58
CA ASN A 88 -8.64 -4.22 -23.53
C ASN A 88 -7.63 -3.23 -22.93
N ALA A 89 -7.46 -3.21 -21.61
CA ALA A 89 -6.52 -2.32 -20.97
C ALA A 89 -5.09 -2.70 -21.37
N LYS A 90 -4.35 -1.75 -21.96
CA LYS A 90 -2.95 -1.94 -22.40
C LYS A 90 -1.99 -2.34 -21.28
N ARG A 91 -2.39 -2.14 -20.01
CA ARG A 91 -1.63 -2.53 -18.81
C ARG A 91 -1.90 -3.96 -18.32
N ASN A 92 -2.81 -4.71 -18.95
CA ASN A 92 -3.03 -6.12 -18.60
C ASN A 92 -1.77 -6.93 -18.86
N ARG A 93 -1.37 -7.78 -17.91
CA ARG A 93 -0.14 -8.57 -18.01
C ARG A 93 -0.33 -9.97 -17.44
N ALA A 94 0.29 -10.93 -18.11
CA ALA A 94 0.58 -12.27 -17.62
C ALA A 94 2.10 -12.35 -17.45
N ILE A 95 2.56 -12.64 -16.24
CA ILE A 95 3.99 -12.56 -15.87
C ILE A 95 4.39 -13.85 -15.17
N ARG A 96 5.58 -14.35 -15.50
CA ARG A 96 6.21 -15.45 -14.77
C ARG A 96 6.60 -15.00 -13.38
N ALA A 97 6.21 -15.75 -12.34
CA ALA A 97 6.58 -15.40 -10.97
C ALA A 97 8.10 -15.33 -10.80
N TRP A 98 8.59 -14.29 -10.15
CA TRP A 98 10.02 -14.10 -9.98
C TRP A 98 10.59 -15.04 -8.92
N GLY A 99 11.76 -15.64 -9.17
CA GLY A 99 12.47 -16.51 -8.23
C GLY A 99 11.82 -17.88 -8.07
N THR A 100 11.70 -18.37 -6.82
CA THR A 100 11.12 -19.69 -6.53
C THR A 100 9.66 -19.77 -6.97
N GLN A 101 9.30 -20.88 -7.59
CA GLN A 101 7.97 -21.08 -8.17
C GLN A 101 6.99 -21.60 -7.12
N ASN A 102 6.30 -20.65 -6.46
CA ASN A 102 5.29 -20.93 -5.46
C ASN A 102 4.19 -19.85 -5.44
N ASN A 103 3.07 -20.14 -4.76
CA ASN A 103 1.92 -19.24 -4.69
C ASN A 103 2.24 -17.88 -4.04
N ALA A 104 3.03 -17.89 -2.97
CA ALA A 104 3.37 -16.67 -2.25
C ALA A 104 4.15 -15.67 -3.13
N ARG A 105 5.12 -16.17 -3.90
CA ARG A 105 5.92 -15.34 -4.81
C ARG A 105 5.15 -14.91 -6.05
N SER A 106 4.24 -15.73 -6.59
CA SER A 106 3.39 -15.29 -7.70
C SER A 106 2.42 -14.19 -7.27
N ASP A 107 1.83 -14.28 -6.08
CA ASP A 107 0.98 -13.21 -5.54
C ASP A 107 1.77 -11.90 -5.32
N LEU A 108 2.97 -11.98 -4.73
CA LEU A 108 3.83 -10.80 -4.55
C LEU A 108 4.29 -10.22 -5.89
N THR A 109 4.65 -11.06 -6.86
CA THR A 109 5.00 -10.63 -8.22
C THR A 109 3.84 -9.87 -8.85
N ALA A 110 2.60 -10.34 -8.69
CA ALA A 110 1.42 -9.68 -9.23
C ALA A 110 1.18 -8.30 -8.61
N VAL A 111 1.31 -8.17 -7.28
CA VAL A 111 1.17 -6.89 -6.56
C VAL A 111 2.26 -5.90 -6.96
N ILE A 112 3.53 -6.35 -6.98
CA ILE A 112 4.67 -5.49 -7.37
C ILE A 112 4.52 -5.01 -8.80
N SER A 113 4.14 -5.91 -9.71
CA SER A 113 3.91 -5.55 -11.13
C SER A 113 2.76 -4.54 -11.27
N ALA A 114 1.69 -4.68 -10.49
CA ALA A 114 0.60 -3.70 -10.49
C ALA A 114 1.07 -2.31 -10.01
N LEU A 115 1.91 -2.26 -8.98
CA LEU A 115 2.52 -1.01 -8.49
C LEU A 115 3.42 -0.35 -9.54
N GLN A 116 4.23 -1.14 -10.26
CA GLN A 116 5.11 -0.65 -11.33
C GLN A 116 4.35 -0.13 -12.55
N LEU A 117 3.18 -0.70 -12.85
CA LEU A 117 2.36 -0.32 -14.01
C LEU A 117 1.41 0.85 -13.72
N ALA A 118 1.15 1.16 -12.45
CA ALA A 118 0.30 2.26 -12.02
C ALA A 118 1.10 3.59 -12.02
N PRO A 119 0.53 4.69 -12.54
CA PRO A 119 1.07 6.04 -12.31
C PRO A 119 1.26 6.29 -10.81
N ALA A 120 2.40 6.87 -10.41
CA ALA A 120 2.76 7.04 -8.99
C ALA A 120 1.92 8.14 -8.29
N GLU A 121 1.36 9.04 -9.10
CA GLU A 121 0.58 10.21 -8.70
C GLU A 121 -0.92 9.91 -8.56
N GLN A 122 -1.36 8.70 -8.93
CA GLN A 122 -2.76 8.30 -8.86
C GLN A 122 -3.00 7.30 -7.73
N SER A 123 -4.09 7.48 -6.97
CA SER A 123 -4.51 6.52 -5.96
C SER A 123 -4.72 5.16 -6.62
N LEU A 124 -4.29 4.07 -5.97
CA LEU A 124 -4.36 2.72 -6.51
C LEU A 124 -5.10 1.79 -5.56
N GLU A 125 -6.14 1.12 -6.06
CA GLU A 125 -6.83 0.05 -5.34
C GLU A 125 -6.44 -1.31 -5.93
N ILE A 126 -5.72 -2.12 -5.15
CA ILE A 126 -5.29 -3.47 -5.53
C ILE A 126 -6.22 -4.49 -4.88
N SER A 127 -7.05 -5.12 -5.71
CA SER A 127 -7.92 -6.22 -5.32
C SER A 127 -7.20 -7.56 -5.44
N THR A 128 -7.13 -8.34 -4.36
CA THR A 128 -6.48 -9.66 -4.35
C THR A 128 -7.15 -10.65 -3.40
N ARG A 129 -6.92 -11.94 -3.67
CA ARG A 129 -7.26 -13.08 -2.81
C ARG A 129 -6.20 -13.41 -1.77
N SER A 130 -5.00 -12.85 -1.95
CA SER A 130 -3.84 -13.26 -1.19
C SER A 130 -3.79 -12.54 0.13
N GLU A 131 -4.32 -13.18 1.17
CA GLU A 131 -4.13 -12.71 2.54
C GLU A 131 -2.65 -12.64 2.89
N TYR A 132 -1.82 -13.55 2.36
CA TYR A 132 -0.38 -13.51 2.50
C TYR A 132 0.21 -12.18 1.98
N ALA A 133 -0.12 -11.77 0.75
CA ALA A 133 0.39 -10.52 0.18
C ALA A 133 -0.05 -9.30 1.00
N ILE A 134 -1.34 -9.23 1.37
CA ILE A 134 -1.88 -8.11 2.16
C ILE A 134 -1.22 -8.04 3.54
N ARG A 135 -1.14 -9.17 4.25
CA ARG A 135 -0.55 -9.20 5.60
C ARG A 135 0.95 -8.89 5.57
N SER A 136 1.66 -9.38 4.56
CA SER A 136 3.09 -9.12 4.40
C SER A 136 3.37 -7.66 4.07
N ALA A 137 2.55 -7.04 3.22
CA ALA A 137 2.67 -5.63 2.87
C ALA A 137 2.27 -4.67 4.00
N LYS A 138 1.30 -5.05 4.86
CA LYS A 138 0.75 -4.16 5.89
C LYS A 138 1.24 -4.49 7.31
N TYR A 139 0.94 -5.68 7.81
CA TYR A 139 1.12 -5.99 9.24
C TYR A 139 2.53 -6.47 9.58
N HIS A 140 3.18 -7.21 8.68
CA HIS A 140 4.52 -7.72 8.92
C HIS A 140 5.63 -6.79 8.44
N ALA A 141 5.29 -5.75 7.67
CA ALA A 141 6.28 -4.88 7.02
C ALA A 141 7.21 -4.20 8.04
N PHE A 142 6.69 -3.66 9.14
CA PHE A 142 7.51 -3.04 10.19
C PHE A 142 8.50 -4.00 10.83
N GLN A 143 8.05 -5.21 11.19
CA GLN A 143 8.90 -6.21 11.83
C GLN A 143 9.97 -6.73 10.86
N ASN A 144 9.61 -6.87 9.58
CA ASN A 144 10.53 -7.30 8.54
C ASN A 144 11.58 -6.22 8.23
N ASP A 145 11.17 -4.96 8.12
CA ASP A 145 12.09 -3.83 7.89
C ASP A 145 13.10 -3.68 9.03
N ALA A 146 12.64 -3.76 10.29
CA ALA A 146 13.52 -3.75 11.47
C ALA A 146 14.54 -4.89 11.49
N ARG A 147 14.25 -6.01 10.81
CA ARG A 147 15.15 -7.17 10.65
C ARG A 147 15.98 -7.12 9.37
N GLY A 148 15.89 -6.04 8.60
CA GLY A 148 16.58 -5.87 7.31
C GLY A 148 16.02 -6.79 6.22
N TRP A 149 14.73 -7.09 6.25
CA TRP A 149 14.03 -7.97 5.31
C TRP A 149 14.56 -9.40 5.26
N ARG A 150 15.21 -9.86 6.35
CA ARG A 150 15.66 -11.25 6.52
C ARG A 150 14.49 -12.16 6.89
N CYS A 151 13.62 -12.44 5.93
CA CYS A 151 12.44 -13.30 6.07
C CYS A 151 12.12 -14.00 4.73
N PRO A 152 11.25 -15.02 4.72
CA PRO A 152 10.79 -15.63 3.47
C PRO A 152 10.22 -14.61 2.50
N ASN A 153 10.70 -14.64 1.25
CA ASN A 153 10.35 -13.67 0.19
C ASN A 153 10.72 -12.21 0.50
N GLY A 154 11.66 -11.99 1.43
CA GLY A 154 12.11 -10.67 1.85
C GLY A 154 12.69 -9.83 0.72
N ASP A 155 13.26 -10.47 -0.31
CA ASP A 155 13.71 -9.83 -1.55
C ASP A 155 12.56 -9.09 -2.25
N LEU A 156 11.41 -9.75 -2.43
CA LEU A 156 10.22 -9.15 -3.04
C LEU A 156 9.51 -8.17 -2.11
N LEU A 157 9.44 -8.48 -0.81
CA LEU A 157 8.79 -7.61 0.17
C LEU A 157 9.51 -6.26 0.32
N LYS A 158 10.85 -6.27 0.26
CA LYS A 158 11.65 -5.05 0.25
C LYS A 158 11.33 -4.18 -0.97
N ILE A 159 11.23 -4.78 -2.16
CA ILE A 159 10.84 -4.07 -3.39
C ILE A 159 9.43 -3.50 -3.28
N LEU A 160 8.47 -4.31 -2.79
CA LEU A 160 7.10 -3.89 -2.58
C LEU A 160 7.03 -2.66 -1.66
N SER A 161 7.76 -2.69 -0.53
CA SER A 161 7.79 -1.58 0.42
C SER A 161 8.42 -0.33 -0.18
N ALA A 162 9.51 -0.47 -0.93
CA ALA A 162 10.16 0.65 -1.62
C ALA A 162 9.22 1.30 -2.64
N LEU A 163 8.54 0.50 -3.45
CA LEU A 163 7.56 1.01 -4.43
C LEU A 163 6.40 1.74 -3.76
N ILE A 164 5.88 1.24 -2.64
CA ILE A 164 4.84 1.97 -1.90
C ILE A 164 5.40 3.30 -1.39
N LYS A 165 6.63 3.31 -0.86
CA LYS A 165 7.29 4.51 -0.32
C LYS A 165 7.57 5.59 -1.35
N GLU A 166 7.88 5.20 -2.58
CA GLU A 166 8.16 6.12 -3.69
C GLU A 166 6.91 6.77 -4.28
N ARG A 167 5.73 6.19 -4.06
CA ARG A 167 4.47 6.74 -4.60
C ARG A 167 4.07 8.04 -3.91
N VAL A 168 3.44 8.91 -4.69
CA VAL A 168 2.90 10.20 -4.23
C VAL A 168 1.47 10.02 -3.71
N ALA A 169 0.75 9.07 -4.28
CA ALA A 169 -0.65 8.76 -3.99
C ALA A 169 -0.84 7.41 -3.28
N PRO A 170 -1.92 7.24 -2.51
CA PRO A 170 -2.07 6.09 -1.63
C PRO A 170 -2.32 4.78 -2.39
N VAL A 171 -2.01 3.67 -1.72
CA VAL A 171 -2.34 2.31 -2.16
C VAL A 171 -3.33 1.70 -1.17
N HIS A 172 -4.48 1.26 -1.68
CA HIS A 172 -5.50 0.56 -0.91
C HIS A 172 -5.54 -0.91 -1.31
N PHE A 173 -5.41 -1.80 -0.33
CA PHE A 173 -5.59 -3.22 -0.55
C PHE A 173 -7.03 -3.63 -0.29
N MET A 174 -7.66 -4.28 -1.27
CA MET A 174 -9.00 -4.83 -1.16
C MET A 174 -8.95 -6.36 -1.13
N HIS A 175 -9.30 -6.94 0.01
CA HIS A 175 -9.34 -8.39 0.16
C HIS A 175 -10.64 -8.95 -0.44
N LEU A 176 -10.52 -9.69 -1.53
CA LEU A 176 -11.63 -10.39 -2.16
C LEU A 176 -11.92 -11.68 -1.36
N LYS A 177 -13.06 -11.77 -0.66
CA LYS A 177 -13.49 -12.96 0.13
C LYS A 177 -14.09 -14.07 -0.73
N LYS A 178 -14.01 -15.35 -0.31
CA LYS A 178 -14.32 -16.54 -1.17
C LYS A 178 -15.78 -16.59 -1.59
N GLU A 179 -16.61 -16.04 -0.73
CA GLU A 179 -18.05 -16.04 -0.78
C GLU A 179 -18.59 -14.91 -1.66
N ILE A 180 -17.77 -13.88 -1.91
CA ILE A 180 -18.14 -12.77 -2.79
C ILE A 180 -18.00 -13.24 -4.23
N LYS A 181 -19.14 -13.37 -4.92
CA LYS A 181 -19.19 -13.62 -6.36
C LYS A 181 -18.35 -12.58 -7.08
N ASN A 182 -17.61 -13.01 -8.10
CA ASN A 182 -16.81 -12.14 -8.94
C ASN A 182 -17.72 -11.20 -9.77
N VAL A 183 -18.20 -10.12 -9.14
CA VAL A 183 -19.32 -9.29 -9.61
C VAL A 183 -19.11 -8.79 -11.04
N ASN A 184 -17.88 -8.46 -11.40
CA ASN A 184 -17.53 -7.86 -12.69
C ASN A 184 -16.63 -8.73 -13.58
N GLY A 185 -16.36 -9.99 -13.21
CA GLY A 185 -15.48 -10.86 -13.99
C GLY A 185 -13.98 -10.61 -13.78
N HIS A 186 -13.54 -9.55 -13.08
CA HIS A 186 -12.13 -9.18 -13.01
C HIS A 186 -11.23 -10.24 -12.36
N LEU A 187 -11.71 -10.94 -11.33
CA LEU A 187 -10.92 -12.00 -10.70
C LEU A 187 -10.74 -13.21 -11.63
N THR A 188 -11.76 -13.53 -12.44
CA THR A 188 -11.70 -14.59 -13.46
C THR A 188 -10.66 -14.24 -14.50
N GLU A 189 -10.61 -13.00 -14.98
CA GLU A 189 -9.60 -12.57 -15.94
C GLU A 189 -8.19 -12.51 -15.35
N ALA A 190 -8.04 -12.03 -14.12
CA ALA A 190 -6.75 -12.08 -13.42
C ALA A 190 -6.26 -13.53 -13.25
N LYS A 191 -7.15 -14.47 -12.93
CA LYS A 191 -6.84 -15.92 -12.89
C LYS A 191 -6.42 -16.47 -14.25
N ARG A 192 -7.11 -16.07 -15.32
CA ARG A 192 -6.78 -16.49 -16.69
C ARG A 192 -5.37 -16.00 -17.07
N LEU A 193 -5.06 -14.73 -16.82
CA LEU A 193 -3.73 -14.16 -17.04
C LEU A 193 -2.65 -14.85 -16.19
N ALA A 194 -2.95 -15.14 -14.92
CA ALA A 194 -2.01 -15.84 -14.04
C ALA A 194 -1.61 -17.22 -14.58
N LYS A 195 -2.59 -17.99 -15.10
CA LYS A 195 -2.33 -19.29 -15.75
C LYS A 195 -1.55 -19.16 -17.06
N GLN A 196 -1.70 -18.05 -17.78
CA GLN A 196 -0.89 -17.80 -18.99
C GLN A 196 0.55 -17.44 -18.65
N GLY A 197 0.80 -16.89 -17.47
CA GLY A 197 2.15 -16.56 -16.99
C GLY A 197 2.86 -17.70 -16.26
N SER A 198 2.18 -18.83 -15.99
CA SER A 198 2.75 -19.96 -15.25
C SER A 198 3.49 -20.93 -16.15
#